data_AF-X6FLR8-F1
#
_entry.id   AF-X6FLR8-F1
#
_cell.length_a   1.000
_cell.length_b   1.000
_cell.length_c   1.000
_cell.angle_alpha   90.00
_cell.angle_beta   90.00
_cell.angle_gamma   90.00
#
_symmetry.space_group_name_H-M   'P 1'
#
loop_
_entity.id
_entity.type
_entity.pdbx_description
1 polymer ?
#
loop_
_entity_poly.entity_id
_entity_poly.type
_entity_poly.pdbx_seq_one_letter_code
_entity_poly.pdbx_strand_id
1 'polypeptide(L)'
;MKLSASRLMKTLRAIEEGIALMPDDINFRLAHAHLLLHKIQDMWTGLPVMRQLVRDAIDKNSEDWMVSALDQLFHPANDHSRLPPAERFAMGKELSEHILALNPPQGDSPKFRSYPAVARYYHKNGNDDRAIELVELALQSLDGPEPVPDELKEHLLPDLLQALANYRGGKVCYGALCAAPQNNFPKVPKRGRPRRKNKKG
;
A
#
# COMPACT_ATOMS: atom_id res chain seq x y z
N MET A 1 23.47 -5.44 1.07
CA MET A 1 24.62 -4.54 1.32
C MET A 1 24.13 -3.37 2.18
N LYS A 2 24.60 -3.20 3.43
CA LYS A 2 24.22 -2.03 4.25
C LYS A 2 25.02 -0.83 3.77
N LEU A 3 24.34 0.24 3.33
CA LEU A 3 24.99 1.51 3.00
C LEU A 3 25.48 2.18 4.30
N SER A 4 26.66 2.79 4.26
CA SER A 4 27.15 3.55 5.41
C SER A 4 26.36 4.84 5.58
N ALA A 5 26.27 5.35 6.81
CA ALA A 5 25.55 6.59 7.12
C ALA A 5 26.01 7.77 6.24
N SER A 6 27.32 7.89 6.00
CA SER A 6 27.89 8.91 5.09
C SER A 6 27.36 8.80 3.65
N ARG A 7 27.15 7.59 3.12
CA ARG A 7 26.58 7.40 1.78
C ARG A 7 25.10 7.76 1.74
N LEU A 8 24.34 7.42 2.78
CA LEU A 8 22.92 7.77 2.86
C LEU A 8 22.71 9.30 2.91
N MET A 9 23.53 10.03 3.66
CA MET A 9 23.46 11.50 3.71
C MET A 9 23.81 12.15 2.37
N LYS A 10 24.84 11.65 1.67
CA LYS A 10 25.16 12.14 0.31
C LYS A 10 24.02 11.88 -0.68
N THR A 11 23.38 10.72 -0.56
CA THR A 11 22.22 10.36 -1.39
C THR A 11 21.05 11.27 -1.10
N LEU A 12 20.75 11.56 0.17
CA LEU A 12 19.69 12.48 0.57
C LEU A 12 19.91 13.86 -0.06
N ARG A 13 21.11 14.40 0.07
CA ARG A 13 21.45 15.70 -0.53
C ARG A 13 21.27 15.72 -2.05
N ALA A 14 21.72 14.69 -2.75
CA ALA A 14 21.54 14.61 -4.21
C ALA A 14 20.06 14.55 -4.61
N ILE A 15 19.22 13.88 -3.81
CA ILE A 15 17.77 13.86 -4.02
C ILE A 15 17.16 15.24 -3.76
N GLU A 16 17.55 15.93 -2.67
CA GLU A 16 17.07 17.28 -2.37
C GLU A 16 17.44 18.29 -3.47
N GLU A 17 18.67 18.20 -4.00
CA GLU A 17 19.11 18.97 -5.16
C GLU A 17 18.27 18.63 -6.42
N GLY A 18 17.96 17.35 -6.64
CA GLY A 18 17.06 16.91 -7.70
C GLY A 18 15.63 17.47 -7.57
N ILE A 19 15.07 17.48 -6.36
CA ILE A 19 13.76 18.09 -6.07
C ILE A 19 13.78 19.60 -6.31
N ALA A 20 14.86 20.28 -5.94
CA ALA A 20 14.99 21.72 -6.18
C ALA A 20 14.96 22.07 -7.68
N LEU A 21 15.48 21.19 -8.53
CA LEU A 21 15.48 21.34 -9.98
C LEU A 21 14.16 20.88 -10.62
N MET A 22 13.58 19.79 -10.12
CA MET A 22 12.39 19.13 -10.67
C MET A 22 11.40 18.83 -9.54
N PRO A 23 10.69 19.85 -9.03
CA PRO A 23 9.85 19.71 -7.85
C PRO A 23 8.65 18.79 -8.06
N ASP A 24 8.21 18.58 -9.30
CA ASP A 24 7.05 17.75 -9.65
C ASP A 24 7.43 16.37 -10.20
N ASP A 25 8.70 15.99 -10.15
CA ASP A 25 9.10 14.63 -10.52
C ASP A 25 8.80 13.66 -9.37
N ILE A 26 7.91 12.70 -9.65
CA ILE A 26 7.46 11.71 -8.68
C ILE A 26 8.61 10.84 -8.15
N ASN A 27 9.61 10.52 -8.98
CA ASN A 27 10.71 9.64 -8.58
C ASN A 27 11.58 10.31 -7.52
N PHE A 28 11.89 11.60 -7.69
CA PHE A 28 12.63 12.34 -6.67
C PHE A 28 11.84 12.46 -5.37
N ARG A 29 10.53 12.75 -5.44
CA ARG A 29 9.65 12.83 -4.26
C ARG A 29 9.55 11.50 -3.51
N LEU A 30 9.39 10.40 -4.24
CA LEU A 30 9.34 9.06 -3.65
C LEU A 30 10.68 8.62 -3.09
N ALA A 31 11.78 8.87 -3.79
CA ALA A 31 13.12 8.55 -3.30
C ALA A 31 13.41 9.29 -1.99
N HIS A 32 12.99 10.56 -1.89
CA HIS A 32 13.14 11.36 -0.68
C HIS A 32 12.37 10.77 0.51
N ALA A 33 11.06 10.51 0.32
CA ALA A 33 10.24 9.88 1.34
C ALA A 33 10.79 8.50 1.74
N HIS A 34 11.12 7.65 0.76
CA HIS A 34 11.62 6.31 1.00
C HIS A 34 12.93 6.30 1.80
N LEU A 35 13.87 7.17 1.44
CA LEU A 35 15.17 7.27 2.09
C LEU A 35 15.01 7.71 3.56
N LEU A 36 14.21 8.75 3.82
CA LEU A 36 13.97 9.23 5.17
C LEU A 36 13.19 8.22 6.02
N LEU A 37 12.12 7.63 5.46
CA LEU A 37 11.22 6.76 6.21
C LEU A 37 11.82 5.38 6.48
N HIS A 38 12.47 4.77 5.48
CA HIS A 38 12.78 3.34 5.53
C HIS A 38 14.28 3.02 5.56
N LYS A 39 15.16 3.94 5.16
CA LYS A 39 16.62 3.71 5.16
C LYS A 39 17.32 4.44 6.30
N ILE A 40 17.12 5.76 6.40
CA ILE A 40 17.66 6.60 7.49
C ILE A 40 16.81 6.43 8.75
N GLN A 41 15.49 6.24 8.57
CA GLN A 41 14.51 6.14 9.65
C GLN A 41 14.45 7.40 10.54
N ASP A 42 14.66 8.57 9.92
CA ASP A 42 14.48 9.87 10.56
C ASP A 42 13.01 10.29 10.43
N MET A 43 12.23 10.04 11.49
CA MET A 43 10.81 10.39 11.52
C MET A 43 10.56 11.88 11.72
N TRP A 44 11.54 12.62 12.27
CA TRP A 44 11.39 14.07 12.47
C TRP A 44 11.30 14.78 11.13
N THR A 45 12.17 14.41 10.18
CA THR A 45 12.16 14.96 8.82
C THR A 45 11.24 14.17 7.88
N GLY A 46 11.21 12.84 8.00
CA GLY A 46 10.50 11.96 7.08
C GLY A 46 8.98 12.08 7.16
N LEU A 47 8.41 12.32 8.34
CA LEU A 47 6.96 12.39 8.50
C LEU A 47 6.36 13.65 7.85
N PRO A 48 6.92 14.87 8.01
CA PRO A 48 6.53 16.02 7.21
C PRO A 48 6.62 15.79 5.70
N VAL A 49 7.69 15.16 5.22
CA VAL A 49 7.87 14.82 3.80
C VAL A 49 6.77 13.87 3.32
N MET A 50 6.42 12.86 4.12
CA MET A 50 5.33 11.94 3.80
C MET A 50 3.98 12.67 3.73
N ARG A 51 3.67 13.55 4.68
CA ARG A 51 2.42 14.34 4.67
C ARG A 51 2.35 15.24 3.43
N GLN A 52 3.46 15.85 3.03
CA GLN A 52 3.49 16.66 1.81
C GLN A 52 3.29 15.80 0.56
N LEU A 53 3.91 14.62 0.49
CA LEU A 53 3.69 13.68 -0.62
C LEU A 53 2.22 13.27 -0.75
N VAL A 54 1.53 13.02 0.37
CA VAL A 54 0.08 12.71 0.37
C VAL A 54 -0.73 13.88 -0.19
N ARG A 55 -0.46 15.11 0.29
CA ARG A 55 -1.12 16.32 -0.20
C ARG A 55 -0.89 16.53 -1.70
N ASP A 56 0.36 16.45 -2.13
CA ASP A 56 0.75 16.61 -3.54
C ASP A 56 0.03 15.55 -4.41
N ALA A 57 -0.09 14.31 -3.94
CA ALA A 57 -0.79 13.24 -4.66
C ALA A 57 -2.30 13.52 -4.83
N ILE A 58 -2.94 14.03 -3.78
CA ILE A 58 -4.37 14.38 -3.78
C ILE A 58 -4.62 15.63 -4.63
N ASP A 59 -3.81 16.68 -4.45
CA ASP A 59 -3.94 17.95 -5.17
C ASP A 59 -3.73 17.76 -6.68
N LYS A 60 -2.81 16.88 -7.07
CA LYS A 60 -2.62 16.48 -8.48
C LYS A 60 -3.72 15.58 -9.01
N ASN A 61 -4.59 15.04 -8.15
CA ASN A 61 -5.63 14.06 -8.48
C ASN A 61 -5.09 12.89 -9.33
N SER A 62 -3.91 12.38 -8.96
CA SER A 62 -3.19 11.36 -9.72
C SER A 62 -3.19 10.01 -9.00
N GLU A 63 -3.80 9.00 -9.62
CA GLU A 63 -3.83 7.63 -9.11
C GLU A 63 -2.42 7.08 -8.86
N ASP A 64 -1.48 7.30 -9.77
CA ASP A 64 -0.09 6.83 -9.65
C ASP A 64 0.65 7.45 -8.46
N TRP A 65 0.45 8.75 -8.22
CA TRP A 65 1.01 9.41 -7.03
C TRP A 65 0.41 8.86 -5.74
N MET A 66 -0.91 8.67 -5.71
CA MET A 66 -1.60 8.17 -4.52
C MET A 66 -1.22 6.71 -4.21
N VAL A 67 -1.10 5.86 -5.24
CA VAL A 67 -0.62 4.48 -5.10
C VAL A 67 0.80 4.46 -4.56
N SER A 68 1.68 5.28 -5.13
CA SER A 68 3.08 5.33 -4.70
C SER A 68 3.23 5.82 -3.25
N ALA A 69 2.38 6.77 -2.82
CA ALA A 69 2.31 7.22 -1.44
C ALA A 69 1.77 6.12 -0.51
N LEU A 70 0.72 5.38 -0.92
CA LEU A 70 0.23 4.22 -0.16
C LEU A 70 1.30 3.14 0.01
N ASP A 71 2.17 2.95 -0.97
CA ASP A 71 3.24 1.96 -0.89
C ASP A 71 4.34 2.33 0.12
N GLN A 72 4.66 3.62 0.28
CA GLN A 72 5.52 4.05 1.40
C GLN A 72 4.86 3.74 2.75
N LEU A 73 3.53 3.76 2.81
CA LEU A 73 2.78 3.54 4.05
C LEU A 73 2.45 2.07 4.32
N PHE A 74 2.26 1.21 3.33
CA PHE A 74 1.70 -0.14 3.55
C PHE A 74 2.39 -1.28 2.78
N HIS A 75 3.34 -0.99 1.89
CA HIS A 75 3.98 -2.04 1.11
C HIS A 75 4.80 -2.98 2.01
N PRO A 76 4.58 -4.31 1.97
CA PRO A 76 5.15 -5.25 2.94
C PRO A 76 6.68 -5.30 2.97
N ALA A 77 7.34 -4.88 1.89
CA ALA A 77 8.81 -4.80 1.82
C ALA A 77 9.41 -3.69 2.70
N ASN A 78 8.59 -2.74 3.18
CA ASN A 78 9.05 -1.61 3.97
C ASN A 78 8.92 -1.88 5.48
N ASP A 79 9.93 -1.47 6.25
CA ASP A 79 9.83 -1.40 7.71
C ASP A 79 9.05 -0.13 8.09
N HIS A 80 7.92 -0.34 8.75
CA HIS A 80 7.02 0.72 9.20
C HIS A 80 6.97 0.83 10.73
N SER A 81 7.83 0.09 11.45
CA SER A 81 7.78 0.01 12.92
C SER A 81 7.96 1.36 13.62
N ARG A 82 8.64 2.31 12.97
CA ARG A 82 8.89 3.67 13.48
C ARG A 82 7.84 4.70 13.07
N LEU A 83 6.99 4.39 12.10
CA LEU A 83 5.92 5.31 11.69
C LEU A 83 4.84 5.36 12.78
N PRO A 84 4.43 6.56 13.24
CA PRO A 84 3.33 6.69 14.18
C PRO A 84 2.06 6.04 13.61
N PRO A 85 1.50 4.99 14.26
CA PRO A 85 0.40 4.22 13.66
C PRO A 85 -0.82 5.08 13.32
N ALA A 86 -1.23 5.98 14.22
CA ALA A 86 -2.40 6.82 14.01
C ALA A 86 -2.28 7.68 12.73
N GLU A 87 -1.13 8.31 12.53
CA GLU A 87 -0.89 9.16 11.36
C GLU A 87 -0.77 8.36 10.07
N ARG A 88 -0.06 7.23 10.13
CA ARG A 88 0.06 6.30 9.00
C ARG A 88 -1.32 5.84 8.52
N PHE A 89 -2.20 5.43 9.43
CA PHE A 89 -3.55 4.98 9.06
C PHE A 89 -4.46 6.13 8.64
N ALA A 90 -4.28 7.35 9.18
CA ALA A 90 -5.03 8.53 8.73
C ALA A 90 -4.69 8.89 7.29
N MET A 91 -3.39 9.00 6.96
CA MET A 91 -2.94 9.24 5.58
C MET A 91 -3.37 8.11 4.63
N GLY A 92 -3.27 6.85 5.09
CA GLY A 92 -3.75 5.70 4.32
C GLY A 92 -5.24 5.74 4.00
N LYS A 93 -6.05 6.19 4.97
CA LYS A 93 -7.50 6.36 4.78
C LYS A 93 -7.79 7.40 3.71
N GLU A 94 -7.17 8.57 3.83
CA GLU A 94 -7.36 9.69 2.92
C GLU A 94 -7.01 9.30 1.48
N LEU A 95 -5.82 8.75 1.25
CA LEU A 95 -5.41 8.24 -0.06
C LEU A 95 -6.36 7.18 -0.62
N SER A 96 -6.78 6.22 0.22
CA SER A 96 -7.68 5.16 -0.19
C SER A 96 -9.05 5.68 -0.61
N GLU A 97 -9.59 6.65 0.12
CA GLU A 97 -10.88 7.29 -0.21
C GLU A 97 -10.80 8.07 -1.52
N HIS A 98 -9.72 8.82 -1.74
CA HIS A 98 -9.51 9.55 -2.99
C HIS A 98 -9.31 8.63 -4.21
N ILE A 99 -8.53 7.55 -4.07
CA ILE A 99 -8.38 6.55 -5.14
C ILE A 99 -9.73 5.93 -5.49
N LEU A 100 -10.52 5.51 -4.49
CA LEU A 100 -11.82 4.88 -4.74
C LEU A 100 -12.87 5.85 -5.29
N ALA A 101 -12.73 7.15 -5.02
CA ALA A 101 -13.56 8.18 -5.65
C ALA A 101 -13.16 8.41 -7.12
N LEU A 102 -11.85 8.41 -7.42
CA LEU A 102 -11.32 8.60 -8.78
C LEU A 102 -11.58 7.38 -9.68
N ASN A 103 -11.45 6.18 -9.12
CA ASN A 103 -11.62 4.90 -9.81
C ASN A 103 -12.68 4.05 -9.06
N PRO A 104 -13.97 4.39 -9.17
CA PRO A 104 -15.03 3.73 -8.41
C PRO A 104 -15.18 2.24 -8.80
N PRO A 105 -15.60 1.37 -7.85
CA PRO A 105 -15.77 -0.07 -8.12
C PRO A 105 -16.67 -0.40 -9.30
N GLN A 106 -17.68 0.44 -9.54
CA GLN A 106 -18.67 0.26 -10.61
C GLN A 106 -18.25 0.87 -11.96
N GLY A 107 -17.09 1.54 -12.03
CA GLY A 107 -16.59 2.12 -13.29
C GLY A 107 -15.78 1.11 -14.10
N ASP A 108 -15.58 1.41 -15.38
CA ASP A 108 -14.89 0.51 -16.32
C ASP A 108 -13.36 0.59 -16.28
N SER A 109 -12.80 1.61 -15.61
CA SER A 109 -11.35 1.79 -15.54
C SER A 109 -10.65 0.58 -14.91
N PRO A 110 -9.43 0.22 -15.34
CA PRO A 110 -8.73 -0.92 -14.78
C PRO A 110 -8.51 -0.81 -13.27
N LYS A 111 -8.82 -1.88 -12.53
CA LYS A 111 -8.70 -1.93 -11.06
C LYS A 111 -7.36 -2.45 -10.58
N PHE A 112 -6.67 -3.23 -11.41
CA PHE A 112 -5.39 -3.86 -11.05
C PHE A 112 -4.26 -2.88 -10.72
N ARG A 113 -4.37 -1.60 -11.13
CA ARG A 113 -3.35 -0.57 -10.87
C ARG A 113 -3.31 -0.14 -9.41
N SER A 114 -4.46 0.25 -8.83
CA SER A 114 -4.51 0.86 -7.51
C SER A 114 -5.17 0.02 -6.43
N TYR A 115 -6.11 -0.84 -6.78
CA TYR A 115 -6.88 -1.61 -5.80
C TYR A 115 -5.99 -2.52 -4.93
N PRO A 116 -4.88 -3.09 -5.42
CA PRO A 116 -3.98 -3.85 -4.56
C PRO A 116 -3.35 -3.01 -3.45
N ALA A 117 -3.01 -1.74 -3.71
CA ALA A 117 -2.48 -0.82 -2.70
C ALA A 117 -3.54 -0.45 -1.66
N VAL A 118 -4.76 -0.18 -2.12
CA VAL A 118 -5.90 0.12 -1.24
C VAL A 118 -6.29 -1.11 -0.39
N ALA A 119 -6.25 -2.30 -0.97
CA ALA A 119 -6.52 -3.55 -0.25
C ALA A 119 -5.51 -3.78 0.87
N ARG A 120 -4.22 -3.48 0.65
CA ARG A 120 -3.19 -3.53 1.71
C ARG A 120 -3.56 -2.65 2.89
N TYR A 121 -4.06 -1.44 2.65
CA TYR A 121 -4.53 -0.55 3.71
C TYR A 121 -5.69 -1.17 4.52
N TYR A 122 -6.74 -1.65 3.85
CA TYR A 122 -7.89 -2.25 4.52
C TYR A 122 -7.53 -3.52 5.30
N HIS A 123 -6.69 -4.39 4.74
CA HIS A 123 -6.23 -5.56 5.48
C HIS A 123 -5.44 -5.16 6.74
N LYS A 124 -4.55 -4.16 6.62
CA LYS A 124 -3.76 -3.68 7.77
C LYS A 124 -4.60 -2.98 8.83
N ASN A 125 -5.73 -2.39 8.46
CA ASN A 125 -6.67 -1.79 9.42
C ASN A 125 -7.66 -2.81 10.03
N GLY A 126 -7.63 -4.06 9.56
CA GLY A 126 -8.46 -5.17 10.05
C GLY A 126 -9.79 -5.34 9.33
N ASN A 127 -10.00 -4.67 8.19
CA ASN A 127 -11.17 -4.86 7.34
C ASN A 127 -10.82 -5.80 6.17
N ASP A 128 -10.73 -7.09 6.50
CA ASP A 128 -10.37 -8.14 5.53
C ASP A 128 -11.43 -8.29 4.44
N ASP A 129 -12.72 -8.13 4.76
CA ASP A 129 -13.81 -8.22 3.79
C ASP A 129 -13.63 -7.19 2.66
N ARG A 130 -13.33 -5.93 3.01
CA ARG A 130 -13.08 -4.88 2.01
C ARG A 130 -11.78 -5.12 1.25
N ALA A 131 -10.74 -5.62 1.91
CA ALA A 131 -9.48 -5.95 1.23
C ALA A 131 -9.67 -7.07 0.20
N ILE A 132 -10.42 -8.10 0.56
CA ILE A 132 -10.77 -9.23 -0.32
C ILE A 132 -11.55 -8.74 -1.54
N GLU A 133 -12.61 -7.96 -1.33
CA GLU A 133 -13.41 -7.37 -2.42
C GLU A 133 -12.55 -6.61 -3.44
N LEU A 134 -11.64 -5.77 -2.96
CA LEU A 134 -10.77 -4.97 -3.82
C LEU A 134 -9.79 -5.83 -4.63
N VAL A 135 -9.24 -6.89 -4.04
CA VAL A 135 -8.36 -7.82 -4.77
C VAL A 135 -9.14 -8.63 -5.81
N GLU A 136 -10.37 -9.02 -5.50
CA GLU A 136 -11.24 -9.71 -6.46
C GLU A 136 -11.58 -8.83 -7.66
N LEU A 137 -11.91 -7.56 -7.43
CA LEU A 137 -12.14 -6.58 -8.50
C LEU A 137 -10.88 -6.35 -9.33
N ALA A 138 -9.70 -6.30 -8.70
CA ALA A 138 -8.42 -6.22 -9.40
C ALA A 138 -8.17 -7.45 -10.30
N LEU A 139 -8.45 -8.66 -9.80
CA LEU A 139 -8.33 -9.90 -10.56
C LEU A 139 -9.29 -9.94 -11.75
N GLN A 140 -10.56 -9.62 -11.55
CA GLN A 140 -11.56 -9.57 -12.61
C GLN A 140 -11.17 -8.55 -13.69
N SER A 141 -10.62 -7.41 -13.28
CA SER A 141 -10.15 -6.37 -14.19
C SER A 141 -8.99 -6.81 -15.09
N LEU A 142 -8.24 -7.87 -14.76
CA LEU A 142 -7.19 -8.40 -15.66
C LEU A 142 -7.78 -8.99 -16.94
N ASP A 143 -9.00 -9.52 -16.87
CA ASP A 143 -9.73 -10.07 -18.01
C ASP A 143 -10.81 -9.11 -18.52
N GLY A 144 -10.65 -7.83 -18.20
CA GLY A 144 -11.50 -6.75 -18.69
C GLY A 144 -11.35 -6.48 -20.19
N PRO A 145 -12.18 -5.56 -20.73
CA PRO A 145 -12.21 -5.26 -22.15
C PRO A 145 -10.92 -4.58 -22.66
N GLU A 146 -10.21 -3.87 -21.79
CA GLU A 146 -8.91 -3.28 -22.13
C GLU A 146 -7.83 -4.37 -22.07
N PRO A 147 -7.14 -4.68 -23.19
CA PRO A 147 -6.13 -5.72 -23.20
C PRO A 147 -4.95 -5.32 -22.30
N VAL A 148 -4.69 -6.15 -21.30
CA VAL A 148 -3.50 -6.05 -20.47
C VAL A 148 -2.40 -6.89 -21.13
N PRO A 149 -1.19 -6.34 -21.36
CA PRO A 149 -0.06 -7.11 -21.89
C PRO A 149 0.20 -8.38 -21.08
N ASP A 150 0.48 -9.49 -21.76
CA ASP A 150 0.66 -10.79 -21.11
C ASP A 150 1.78 -10.76 -20.07
N GLU A 151 2.89 -10.08 -20.35
CA GLU A 151 4.01 -9.95 -19.40
C GLU A 151 3.59 -9.22 -18.11
N LEU A 152 2.70 -8.23 -18.23
CA LEU A 152 2.16 -7.51 -17.08
C LEU A 152 1.18 -8.39 -16.30
N LYS A 153 0.33 -9.17 -16.98
CA LYS A 153 -0.56 -10.14 -16.33
C LYS A 153 0.22 -11.21 -15.57
N GLU A 154 1.28 -11.75 -16.16
CA GLU A 154 2.17 -12.75 -15.54
C GLU A 154 2.82 -12.22 -14.26
N HIS A 155 3.10 -10.92 -14.18
CA HIS A 155 3.64 -10.30 -12.97
C HIS A 155 2.57 -10.02 -11.91
N LEU A 156 1.40 -9.51 -12.31
CA LEU A 156 0.36 -9.10 -11.37
C LEU A 156 -0.43 -10.27 -10.76
N LEU A 157 -0.73 -11.29 -11.56
CA LEU A 157 -1.62 -12.38 -11.16
C LEU A 157 -1.11 -13.17 -9.94
N PRO A 158 0.18 -13.56 -9.85
CA PRO A 158 0.71 -14.22 -8.67
C PRO A 158 0.58 -13.39 -7.39
N ASP A 159 0.84 -12.08 -7.47
CA ASP A 159 0.79 -11.18 -6.32
C ASP A 159 -0.64 -10.98 -5.81
N LEU A 160 -1.60 -10.83 -6.72
CA LEU A 160 -3.03 -10.74 -6.39
C LEU A 160 -3.54 -12.04 -5.75
N LEU A 161 -3.20 -13.19 -6.34
CA LEU A 161 -3.55 -14.50 -5.78
C LEU A 161 -2.95 -14.69 -4.39
N GLN A 162 -1.69 -14.29 -4.21
CA GLN A 162 -1.02 -14.39 -2.93
C GLN A 162 -1.69 -13.48 -1.89
N ALA A 163 -2.02 -12.24 -2.23
CA ALA A 163 -2.76 -11.33 -1.35
C ALA A 163 -4.12 -11.91 -0.96
N LEU A 164 -4.89 -12.42 -1.92
CA LEU A 164 -6.21 -13.00 -1.69
C LEU A 164 -6.14 -14.24 -0.78
N ALA A 165 -5.17 -15.12 -1.01
CA ALA A 165 -4.93 -16.28 -0.14
C ALA A 165 -4.59 -15.86 1.29
N ASN A 166 -3.74 -14.84 1.45
CA ASN A 166 -3.39 -14.32 2.77
C ASN A 166 -4.59 -13.72 3.50
N TYR A 167 -5.43 -12.94 2.81
CA TYR A 167 -6.59 -12.27 3.42
C TYR A 167 -7.70 -13.27 3.78
N ARG A 168 -7.97 -14.25 2.91
CA ARG A 168 -8.95 -15.32 3.18
C ARG A 168 -8.43 -16.36 4.19
N GLY A 169 -7.12 -16.47 4.37
CA GLY A 169 -6.50 -17.51 5.19
C GLY A 169 -6.63 -18.92 4.60
N GLY A 170 -6.83 -19.04 3.28
CA GLY A 170 -6.99 -20.32 2.59
C GLY A 170 -6.36 -20.33 1.20
N LYS A 171 -6.23 -21.51 0.59
CA LYS A 171 -5.75 -21.65 -0.79
C LYS A 171 -6.74 -21.00 -1.75
N VAL A 172 -6.23 -20.24 -2.71
CA VAL A 172 -7.03 -19.58 -3.77
C VAL A 172 -6.40 -19.91 -5.11
N CYS A 173 -7.24 -20.11 -6.13
CA CYS A 173 -6.81 -20.42 -7.50
C CYS A 173 -7.52 -19.52 -8.51
N TYR A 174 -6.83 -19.21 -9.59
CA TYR A 174 -7.34 -18.54 -10.77
C TYR A 174 -6.78 -19.24 -12.01
N GLY A 175 -7.65 -19.86 -12.80
CA GLY A 175 -7.23 -20.78 -13.86
C GLY A 175 -6.34 -21.90 -13.30
N ALA A 176 -5.16 -22.08 -13.90
CA ALA A 176 -4.17 -23.08 -13.47
C ALA A 176 -3.28 -22.63 -12.30
N LEU A 177 -3.28 -21.34 -11.95
CA LEU A 177 -2.41 -20.79 -10.91
C LEU A 177 -3.12 -20.79 -9.56
N CYS A 178 -2.38 -21.13 -8.50
CA CYS A 178 -2.88 -21.13 -7.14
C CYS A 178 -1.85 -20.54 -6.18
N ALA A 179 -2.33 -19.90 -5.12
CA ALA A 179 -1.51 -19.47 -4.00
C ALA A 179 -2.08 -20.02 -2.68
N ALA A 180 -1.18 -20.30 -1.74
CA ALA A 180 -1.53 -20.65 -0.36
C ALA A 180 -1.13 -19.49 0.57
N PRO A 181 -1.78 -19.34 1.74
CA PRO A 181 -1.41 -18.30 2.69
C PRO A 181 0.04 -18.47 3.15
N GLN A 182 0.79 -17.38 3.21
CA GLN A 182 2.14 -17.38 3.74
C GLN A 182 2.11 -16.99 5.23
N ASN A 183 2.90 -17.69 6.05
CA ASN A 183 2.98 -17.47 7.51
C ASN A 183 3.68 -16.16 7.93
N ASN A 184 4.10 -15.32 6.98
CA ASN A 184 4.90 -14.11 7.23
C ASN A 184 4.05 -12.86 7.55
N PHE A 185 2.72 -12.98 7.61
CA PHE A 185 1.86 -11.87 8.02
C PHE A 185 1.66 -11.91 9.54
N PRO A 186 1.88 -10.78 10.26
CA PRO A 186 1.59 -10.73 11.69
C PRO A 186 0.08 -10.95 11.87
N LYS A 187 -0.28 -12.10 12.45
CA LYS A 187 -1.67 -12.41 12.81
C LYS A 187 -2.17 -11.30 13.73
N VAL A 188 -3.23 -10.60 13.32
CA VAL A 188 -3.95 -9.71 14.22
C VAL A 188 -4.51 -10.58 15.37
N PRO A 189 -4.19 -10.29 16.64
CA PRO A 189 -4.72 -11.07 17.74
C PRO A 189 -6.24 -10.90 17.76
N LYS A 190 -6.97 -12.02 17.67
CA LYS A 190 -8.43 -12.04 17.83
C LYS A 190 -8.78 -11.38 19.17
N ARG A 191 -9.39 -10.20 19.14
CA ARG A 191 -9.93 -9.55 20.34
C ARG A 191 -10.96 -10.49 20.96
N GLY A 192 -10.59 -11.12 22.08
CA GLY A 192 -11.50 -11.96 22.85
C GLY A 192 -12.71 -11.14 23.28
N ARG A 193 -13.91 -11.58 22.89
CA ARG A 193 -15.16 -11.02 23.43
C ARG A 193 -15.13 -11.14 24.96
N PRO A 194 -15.39 -10.06 25.72
CA PRO A 194 -15.56 -10.18 27.15
C PRO A 194 -16.76 -11.08 27.45
N ARG A 195 -16.53 -12.15 28.21
CA ARG A 195 -17.59 -12.99 28.78
C ARG A 195 -18.47 -12.10 29.68
N ARG A 196 -19.72 -11.85 29.27
CA ARG A 196 -20.76 -11.31 30.15
C ARG A 196 -20.95 -12.29 31.32
N LYS A 197 -20.52 -11.91 32.53
CA LYS A 197 -20.95 -12.59 33.76
C LYS A 197 -22.38 -12.16 34.05
N ASN A 198 -23.33 -13.09 33.89
CA ASN A 198 -24.67 -12.93 34.45
C ASN A 198 -24.54 -12.96 35.99
N LYS A 199 -24.87 -11.84 36.65
CA LYS A 199 -25.26 -11.85 38.07
C LYS A 199 -26.71 -12.33 38.12
N LYS A 200 -26.94 -13.48 38.75
CA LYS A 200 -28.26 -13.81 39.33
C LYS A 200 -28.27 -13.27 40.75
N GLY A 201 -29.39 -12.63 41.12
CA GLY A 201 -29.71 -12.26 42.49
C GLY A 201 -30.08 -13.46 43.34
#